data_AF-A0A3D6BJH9-F1
#
_entry.id   AF-A0A3D6BJH9-F1
#
_cell.length_a   1.000
_cell.length_b   1.000
_cell.length_c   1.000
_cell.angle_alpha   90.00
_cell.angle_beta   90.00
_cell.angle_gamma   90.00
#
_symmetry.space_group_name_H-M   'P 1'
#
loop_
_entity.id
_entity.type
_entity.pdbx_description
1 polymer ?
#
loop_
_entity_poly.entity_id
_entity_poly.type
_entity_poly.pdbx_seq_one_letter_code
_entity_poly.pdbx_strand_id
1 'polypeptide(L)'
;MPYARMMISYDGYLIPMDDQYFRIDPQNLGFKYGGEITCVGMITNIIGADTNPNDPKNMFATLQFTVNEALRKILPTNKENLCVIHPIAVFYGK
;
A
#
# COMPACT_ATOMS: atom_id res chain seq x y z
N MET A 1 -0.29 -15.76 1.32
CA MET A 1 -0.68 -14.33 1.31
C MET A 1 -1.26 -14.02 -0.05
N PRO A 2 -2.41 -13.34 -0.17
CA PRO A 2 -3.13 -13.24 -1.44
C PRO A 2 -2.42 -12.40 -2.52
N TYR A 3 -1.47 -11.53 -2.15
CA TYR A 3 -0.68 -10.74 -3.09
C TYR A 3 0.82 -10.97 -2.87
N ALA A 4 1.57 -11.23 -3.93
CA ALA A 4 3.02 -11.42 -3.88
C ALA A 4 3.79 -10.10 -4.01
N ARG A 5 3.15 -9.04 -4.53
CA ARG A 5 3.76 -7.75 -4.82
C ARG A 5 2.85 -6.59 -4.42
N MET A 6 3.46 -5.49 -4.04
CA MET A 6 2.78 -4.23 -3.75
C MET A 6 3.56 -3.07 -4.39
N MET A 7 2.85 -2.09 -4.90
CA MET A 7 3.42 -0.79 -5.26
C MET A 7 3.27 0.18 -4.09
N ILE A 8 4.24 1.08 -3.98
CA ILE A 8 4.28 2.13 -2.96
C ILE A 8 4.39 3.44 -3.71
N SER A 9 3.41 4.33 -3.55
CA SER A 9 3.53 5.69 -4.04
C SER A 9 4.29 6.56 -3.04
N TYR A 10 4.96 7.60 -3.54
CA TYR A 10 5.57 8.61 -2.68
C TYR A 10 4.53 9.29 -1.76
N ASP A 11 3.29 9.40 -2.23
CA ASP A 11 2.16 9.98 -1.51
C ASP A 11 1.53 9.08 -0.44
N GLY A 12 2.14 7.94 -0.13
CA GLY A 12 1.70 7.08 0.99
C GLY A 12 0.58 6.12 0.62
N TYR A 13 0.44 5.78 -0.67
CA TYR A 13 -0.50 4.75 -1.10
C TYR A 13 0.21 3.41 -1.28
N LEU A 14 -0.36 2.38 -0.66
CA LEU A 14 0.01 0.99 -0.86
C LEU A 14 -1.00 0.32 -1.78
N ILE A 15 -0.55 -0.18 -2.92
CA ILE A 15 -1.42 -0.77 -3.94
C ILE A 15 -1.02 -2.24 -4.08
N PRO A 16 -1.80 -3.20 -3.55
CA PRO A 16 -1.55 -4.61 -3.80
C PRO A 16 -1.75 -4.92 -5.28
N MET A 17 -0.81 -5.68 -5.85
CA MET A 17 -0.86 -6.07 -7.25
C MET A 17 -1.27 -7.53 -7.39
N ASP A 18 -2.22 -7.77 -8.27
CA ASP A 18 -2.60 -9.12 -8.69
C ASP A 18 -1.81 -9.50 -9.95
N ASP A 19 -0.81 -10.36 -9.78
CA ASP A 19 0.07 -10.79 -10.85
C ASP A 19 -0.68 -11.47 -12.03
N GLN A 20 -1.90 -11.98 -11.82
CA GLN A 20 -2.66 -12.70 -12.85
C GLN A 20 -3.38 -11.76 -13.83
N TYR A 21 -3.87 -10.61 -13.37
CA TYR A 21 -4.77 -9.75 -14.17
C TYR A 21 -4.12 -8.48 -14.69
N PHE A 22 -2.86 -8.21 -14.32
CA PHE A 22 -2.12 -7.08 -14.89
C PHE A 22 -1.76 -7.34 -16.36
N ARG A 23 -2.05 -6.37 -17.22
CA ARG A 23 -1.68 -6.40 -18.65
C ARG A 23 -0.17 -6.27 -18.89
N ILE A 24 0.58 -5.86 -17.88
CA ILE A 24 2.01 -5.60 -17.95
C ILE A 24 2.68 -6.55 -16.98
N ASP A 25 3.78 -7.18 -17.44
CA ASP A 25 4.67 -7.88 -16.54
C ASP A 25 5.07 -6.97 -15.37
N PRO A 26 4.72 -7.31 -14.12
CA PRO A 26 4.95 -6.42 -13.00
C PRO A 26 6.44 -6.14 -12.75
N GLN A 27 7.37 -6.94 -13.28
CA GLN A 27 8.82 -6.62 -13.23
C GLN A 27 9.19 -5.39 -14.07
N ASN A 28 8.41 -5.09 -15.11
CA ASN A 28 8.65 -3.99 -16.03
C ASN A 28 7.86 -2.72 -15.68
N LEU A 29 6.96 -2.79 -14.69
CA LEU A 29 5.99 -1.74 -14.39
C LEU A 29 6.65 -0.41 -14.00
N GLY A 30 7.69 -0.46 -13.17
CA GLY A 30 8.42 0.74 -12.71
C GLY A 30 9.26 1.42 -13.79
N PHE A 31 9.52 0.74 -14.91
CA PHE A 31 10.31 1.27 -16.03
C PHE A 31 9.44 1.72 -17.20
N LYS A 32 8.22 1.22 -17.29
CA LYS A 32 7.27 1.62 -18.33
C LYS A 32 6.55 2.91 -17.91
N TYR A 33 6.22 3.74 -18.90
CA TYR A 33 5.43 4.96 -18.72
C TYR A 33 6.01 5.94 -17.68
N GLY A 34 7.34 6.01 -17.58
CA GLY A 34 8.02 6.91 -16.65
C GLY A 34 7.77 6.60 -15.16
N GLY A 35 7.19 5.44 -14.84
CA GLY A 35 6.75 5.10 -13.49
C GLY A 35 5.48 5.83 -13.03
N GLU A 36 4.83 6.58 -13.92
CA GLU A 36 3.59 7.28 -13.62
C GLU A 36 2.38 6.38 -13.89
N ILE A 37 1.59 6.17 -12.83
CA ILE A 37 0.36 5.39 -12.88
C ILE A 37 -0.78 6.15 -12.20
N THR A 38 -1.97 6.03 -12.76
CA THR A 38 -3.21 6.48 -12.13
C THR A 38 -3.98 5.25 -11.67
N CYS A 39 -4.14 5.11 -10.36
CA CYS A 39 -4.89 4.00 -9.75
C CYS A 39 -6.24 4.50 -9.26
N VAL A 40 -7.31 3.86 -9.72
CA VAL A 40 -8.68 4.05 -9.20
C VAL A 40 -9.04 2.79 -8.42
N GLY A 41 -9.43 2.95 -7.15
CA GLY A 41 -9.69 1.81 -6.27
C GLY A 41 -10.35 2.21 -4.96
N MET A 42 -10.57 1.22 -4.11
CA MET A 42 -11.18 1.39 -2.78
C MET A 42 -10.09 1.44 -1.72
N ILE A 43 -10.14 2.43 -0.82
CA ILE A 43 -9.33 2.39 0.40
C ILE A 43 -9.94 1.36 1.33
N THR A 44 -9.23 0.26 1.55
CA THR A 44 -9.72 -0.84 2.40
C THR A 44 -9.09 -0.83 3.78
N ASN A 45 -7.95 -0.16 3.94
CA ASN A 45 -7.25 -0.07 5.20
C ASN A 45 -6.41 1.22 5.27
N ILE A 46 -6.20 1.72 6.48
CA ILE A 46 -5.30 2.83 6.77
C ILE A 46 -4.31 2.33 7.82
N ILE A 47 -3.04 2.25 7.44
CA ILE A 47 -1.92 1.97 8.33
C ILE A 47 -1.44 3.32 8.85
N GLY A 48 -2.05 3.75 9.96
CA GLY A 48 -1.77 5.04 10.58
C GLY A 48 -1.00 4.92 11.89
N ALA A 49 -0.40 6.06 12.28
CA ALA A 49 0.21 6.24 13.61
C ALA A 49 -0.82 6.11 14.75
N ASP A 50 -2.10 6.37 14.44
CA ASP A 50 -3.19 6.55 15.41
C ASP A 50 -3.73 5.24 16.00
N THR A 51 -3.02 4.12 15.78
CA THR A 51 -3.39 2.84 16.39
C THR A 51 -3.02 2.92 17.87
N ASN A 52 -4.00 3.11 18.77
CA ASN A 52 -3.71 3.15 20.21
C ASN A 52 -3.18 1.78 20.66
N PRO A 53 -1.90 1.63 21.05
CA PRO A 53 -1.31 0.34 21.42
C PRO A 53 -1.95 -0.27 22.67
N ASN A 54 -2.68 0.53 23.43
CA ASN A 54 -3.39 0.16 24.66
C ASN A 54 -4.91 0.17 24.47
N ASP A 55 -5.43 0.02 23.25
CA ASP A 55 -6.87 -0.05 23.02
C ASP A 55 -7.47 -1.28 23.74
N PRO A 56 -8.28 -1.08 24.81
CA PRO A 56 -8.83 -2.18 25.59
C PRO A 56 -9.85 -3.01 24.81
N LYS A 57 -10.33 -2.52 23.66
CA LYS A 57 -11.27 -3.25 22.79
C LYS A 57 -10.56 -4.12 21.74
N ASN A 58 -9.25 -4.00 21.60
CA ASN A 58 -8.47 -4.71 20.60
C ASN A 58 -7.27 -5.42 21.24
N MET A 59 -7.42 -6.74 21.47
CA MET A 59 -6.38 -7.58 22.07
C MET A 59 -5.08 -7.64 21.24
N PHE A 60 -5.10 -7.21 19.98
CA PHE A 60 -3.95 -7.19 19.09
C PHE A 60 -3.41 -5.77 18.86
N ALA A 61 -3.90 -4.75 19.57
CA ALA A 61 -3.56 -3.35 19.32
C ALA A 61 -2.05 -3.07 19.38
N THR A 62 -1.35 -3.63 20.37
CA THR A 62 0.12 -3.48 20.51
C THR A 62 0.87 -4.11 19.34
N LEU A 63 0.43 -5.28 18.86
CA LEU A 63 1.02 -5.96 17.72
C LEU A 63 0.78 -5.17 16.43
N GLN A 64 -0.45 -4.68 16.23
CA GLN A 64 -0.82 -3.84 15.09
C GLN A 64 0.02 -2.55 15.07
N PHE A 65 0.15 -1.88 16.21
CA PHE A 65 0.98 -0.68 16.33
C PHE A 65 2.44 -0.96 15.98
N THR A 66 3.01 -2.05 16.51
CA THR A 66 4.42 -2.42 16.26
C THR A 66 4.67 -2.74 14.79
N VAL A 67 3.76 -3.48 14.15
CA VAL A 67 3.85 -3.80 12.72
C VAL A 67 3.70 -2.55 11.86
N ASN A 68 2.74 -1.67 12.19
CA ASN A 68 2.51 -0.42 11.48
C ASN A 68 3.74 0.50 11.57
N GLU A 69 4.33 0.67 12.75
CA GLU A 69 5.56 1.45 12.94
C GLU A 69 6.75 0.87 12.16
N ALA A 70 6.93 -0.45 12.20
CA ALA A 70 8.01 -1.10 11.46
C ALA A 70 7.85 -0.89 9.95
N LEU A 71 6.64 -1.07 9.42
CA LEU A 71 6.34 -0.83 8.00
C LEU A 71 6.61 0.62 7.60
N ARG A 72 6.14 1.59 8.39
CA ARG A 72 6.36 3.02 8.11
C ARG A 72 7.83 3.40 8.04
N LYS A 73 8.69 2.80 8.88
CA LYS A 73 10.14 3.07 8.88
C LYS A 73 10.89 2.50 7.67
N ILE A 74 10.40 1.40 7.10
CA ILE A 74 11.06 0.71 5.99
C ILE A 74 10.62 1.29 4.64
N LEU A 75 9.41 1.81 4.56
CA LEU A 75 8.83 2.32 3.33
C LEU A 75 9.41 3.69 2.95
N PRO A 76 9.69 3.95 1.66
CA PRO A 76 10.31 5.19 1.19
C PRO A 76 9.28 6.33 1.07
N THR A 77 8.58 6.67 2.15
CA THR A 77 7.61 7.76 2.19
C THR A 77 7.63 8.47 3.53
N ASN A 78 7.41 9.78 3.49
CA ASN A 78 7.36 10.64 4.68
C ASN A 78 5.93 10.86 5.19
N LYS A 79 4.96 10.09 4.67
CA LYS A 79 3.55 10.24 5.05
C LYS A 79 3.27 9.53 6.37
N GLU A 80 2.50 10.20 7.24
CA GLU A 80 2.16 9.65 8.54
C GLU A 80 1.18 8.46 8.44
N ASN A 81 0.26 8.54 7.49
CA ASN A 81 -0.73 7.51 7.22
C ASN A 81 -0.47 6.88 5.85
N LEU A 82 -0.53 5.55 5.81
CA LEU A 82 -0.42 4.75 4.60
C LEU A 82 -1.79 4.19 4.23
N CYS A 83 -2.31 4.54 3.06
CA CYS A 83 -3.61 4.10 2.60
C CYS A 83 -3.47 2.88 1.68
N VAL A 84 -4.06 1.75 2.07
CA VAL A 84 -4.10 0.56 1.21
C VAL A 84 -5.26 0.71 0.23
N ILE A 85 -4.93 0.92 -1.05
CA ILE A 85 -5.90 1.03 -2.15
C ILE A 85 -5.98 -0.30 -2.88
N HIS A 86 -7.10 -1.00 -2.79
CA HIS A 86 -7.34 -2.14 -3.67
C HIS A 86 -7.78 -1.65 -5.04
N PRO A 87 -7.00 -1.92 -6.11
CA PRO A 87 -7.24 -1.35 -7.42
C PRO A 87 -8.50 -1.93 -8.08
N ILE A 88 -9.33 -1.06 -8.64
CA ILE A 88 -10.42 -1.39 -9.57
C ILE A 88 -9.92 -1.21 -11.02
N ALA A 89 -9.15 -0.14 -11.26
CA ALA A 89 -8.55 0.15 -12.54
C ALA A 89 -7.17 0.80 -12.35
N VAL A 90 -6.23 0.47 -13.24
CA VAL A 90 -4.91 1.10 -13.32
C VAL A 90 -4.72 1.61 -14.74
N PHE A 91 -4.44 2.90 -14.86
CA PHE A 91 -4.10 3.57 -16.10
C PHE A 91 -2.63 3.93 -16.08
N TYR A 92 -1.98 3.77 -17.22
CA TYR A 92 -0.56 4.08 -17.36
C TYR A 92 -0.41 5.47 -18.00
N GLY A 93 0.59 6.23 -17.55
CA GLY A 93 0.97 7.51 -18.15
C GLY A 93 1.28 7.37 -19.64
N LYS A 94 1.32 8.51 -20.35
CA LYS A 94 1.66 8.53 -21.79
C LYS A 94 3.11 8.17 -22.04
#